data_AF-A0A1V2Q661-F1
#
_entry.id   AF-A0A1V2Q661-F1
#
_cell.length_a   1.000
_cell.length_b   1.000
_cell.length_c   1.000
_cell.angle_alpha   90.00
_cell.angle_beta   90.00
_cell.angle_gamma   90.00
#
_symmetry.space_group_name_H-M   'P 1'
#
loop_
_entity.id
_entity.type
_entity.pdbx_description
1 polymer ?
#
loop_
_entity_poly.entity_id
_entity_poly.type
_entity_poly.pdbx_seq_one_letter_code
_entity_poly.pdbx_strand_id
1 'polypeptide(L)'
;MQQTIQQRFEQFHLDNPEVLETLERLAVEWFEAGKRKLGVKMLWERMRWERSKAVAPGTFALNDIYTSRYARELVSRHPEWAPYIELRELRAA
;
A
#
# COMPACT_ATOMS: atom_id res chain seq x y z
N MET A 1 26.96 -3.38 -5.74
CA MET A 1 25.91 -2.69 -6.52
C MET A 1 24.77 -2.33 -5.58
N GLN A 2 24.26 -1.09 -5.60
CA GLN A 2 23.13 -0.70 -4.75
C GLN A 2 21.82 -1.23 -5.38
N GLN A 3 20.97 -1.90 -4.58
CA GLN A 3 19.66 -2.38 -5.04
C GLN A 3 18.75 -1.20 -5.42
N THR A 4 17.99 -1.35 -6.51
CA THR A 4 16.97 -0.37 -6.91
C THR A 4 15.80 -0.38 -5.94
N ILE A 5 15.01 0.69 -5.92
CA ILE A 5 13.78 0.76 -5.11
C ILE A 5 12.76 -0.32 -5.50
N GLN A 6 12.80 -0.81 -6.75
CA GLN A 6 11.95 -1.91 -7.21
C GLN A 6 12.37 -3.24 -6.56
N GLN A 7 13.67 -3.55 -6.59
CA GLN A 7 14.20 -4.77 -5.97
C GLN A 7 13.95 -4.81 -4.46
N ARG A 8 14.14 -3.66 -3.79
CA ARG A 8 13.83 -3.54 -2.36
C ARG A 8 12.35 -3.71 -2.05
N PHE A 9 11.47 -3.24 -2.93
CA PHE A 9 10.03 -3.46 -2.82
C PHE A 9 9.66 -4.93 -2.98
N GLU A 10 10.19 -5.60 -4.00
CA GLU A 10 9.91 -7.02 -4.24
C GLU A 10 10.32 -7.88 -3.05
N GLN A 11 11.52 -7.65 -2.52
CA GLN A 11 11.97 -8.33 -1.31
C GLN A 11 11.04 -8.03 -0.12
N PHE A 12 10.73 -6.76 0.12
CA PHE A 12 9.82 -6.36 1.20
C PHE A 12 8.42 -6.98 1.04
N HIS A 13 7.91 -7.05 -0.18
CA HIS A 13 6.60 -7.61 -0.50
C HIS A 13 6.56 -9.12 -0.25
N LEU A 14 7.62 -9.84 -0.63
CA LEU A 14 7.77 -11.26 -0.35
C LEU A 14 7.89 -11.55 1.15
N ASP A 15 8.61 -10.71 1.88
CA ASP A 15 8.82 -10.87 3.32
C ASP A 15 7.59 -10.47 4.16
N ASN A 16 6.65 -9.71 3.58
CA ASN A 16 5.47 -9.18 4.28
C ASN A 16 4.20 -9.33 3.43
N PRO A 17 3.76 -10.57 3.10
CA PRO A 17 2.57 -10.80 2.28
C PRO A 17 1.30 -10.19 2.90
N GLU A 18 1.22 -10.12 4.23
CA GLU A 18 0.09 -9.58 4.99
C GLU A 18 -0.18 -8.10 4.72
N VAL A 19 0.83 -7.36 4.25
CA VAL A 19 0.70 -5.94 3.90
C VAL A 19 -0.26 -5.78 2.73
N LEU A 20 -0.09 -6.57 1.67
CA LEU A 20 -0.97 -6.48 0.49
C LEU A 20 -2.39 -6.92 0.85
N GLU A 21 -2.53 -8.04 1.56
CA GLU A 21 -3.82 -8.55 2.02
C GLU A 21 -4.58 -7.51 2.85
N THR A 22 -3.87 -6.82 3.75
CA THR A 22 -4.48 -5.77 4.58
C THR A 22 -4.92 -4.58 3.75
N LEU A 23 -4.09 -4.14 2.80
CA LEU A 23 -4.45 -3.02 1.90
C LEU A 23 -5.64 -3.37 1.03
N GLU A 24 -5.71 -4.60 0.52
CA GLU A 24 -6.80 -5.11 -0.29
C GLU A 24 -8.11 -5.16 0.50
N ARG A 25 -8.08 -5.70 1.73
CA ARG A 25 -9.24 -5.69 2.64
C ARG A 25 -9.76 -4.27 2.90
N LEU A 26 -8.87 -3.34 3.24
CA LEU A 26 -9.28 -1.96 3.52
C LEU A 26 -9.80 -1.24 2.26
N ALA A 27 -9.32 -1.60 1.07
CA ALA A 27 -9.84 -1.10 -0.20
C ALA A 27 -11.26 -1.63 -0.47
N VAL A 28 -11.51 -2.93 -0.25
CA VAL A 28 -12.85 -3.53 -0.35
C VAL A 28 -13.82 -2.81 0.59
N GLU A 29 -13.48 -2.67 1.87
CA GLU A 29 -14.30 -1.96 2.86
C GLU A 29 -14.62 -0.51 2.42
N TRP A 30 -13.67 0.15 1.77
CA TRP A 30 -13.86 1.51 1.24
C TRP A 30 -14.86 1.55 0.09
N PHE A 31 -14.78 0.61 -0.85
CA PHE A 31 -15.67 0.54 -2.00
C PHE A 31 -17.07 0.05 -1.63
N GLU A 32 -17.18 -0.92 -0.72
CA GLU A 32 -18.46 -1.38 -0.18
C GLU A 32 -19.21 -0.29 0.58
N ALA A 33 -18.48 0.63 1.23
CA ALA A 33 -19.04 1.84 1.82
C ALA A 33 -19.51 2.89 0.79
N GLY A 34 -19.48 2.58 -0.51
CA GLY A 34 -19.94 3.44 -1.60
C GLY A 34 -18.95 4.54 -2.01
N LYS A 35 -17.72 4.54 -1.46
CA LYS A 35 -16.72 5.56 -1.76
C LYS A 35 -15.95 5.23 -3.03
N ARG A 36 -15.63 6.24 -3.84
CA ARG A 36 -15.06 6.07 -5.20
C ARG A 36 -13.71 6.76 -5.42
N LYS A 37 -13.15 7.43 -4.42
CA LYS A 37 -11.81 8.02 -4.49
C LYS A 37 -10.95 7.43 -3.41
N LEU A 38 -9.87 6.76 -3.78
CA LEU A 38 -9.04 6.00 -2.86
C LEU A 38 -7.56 6.36 -3.02
N GLY A 39 -6.99 6.96 -1.97
CA GLY A 39 -5.54 7.18 -1.88
C GLY A 39 -4.87 6.02 -1.14
N VAL A 40 -3.96 5.30 -1.78
CA VAL A 40 -3.27 4.15 -1.14
C VAL A 40 -2.43 4.58 0.07
N LYS A 41 -1.94 5.83 0.10
CA LYS A 41 -1.30 6.37 1.30
C LYS A 41 -2.23 6.38 2.51
N MET A 42 -3.52 6.67 2.33
CA MET A 42 -4.48 6.64 3.43
C MET A 42 -4.63 5.22 4.00
N LEU A 43 -4.72 4.21 3.12
CA LEU A 43 -4.77 2.81 3.55
C LEU A 43 -3.50 2.40 4.28
N TRP A 44 -2.34 2.84 3.78
CA TRP A 44 -1.04 2.60 4.39
C TRP A 44 -0.96 3.16 5.82
N GLU A 45 -1.37 4.41 6.02
CA GLU A 45 -1.38 5.01 7.36
C GLU A 45 -2.36 4.31 8.31
N ARG A 46 -3.52 3.87 7.79
CA ARG A 46 -4.48 3.10 8.59
C ARG A 46 -3.92 1.75 9.00
N MET A 47 -3.32 1.00 8.07
CA MET A 47 -2.64 -0.26 8.37
C MET A 47 -1.51 -0.05 9.39
N ARG A 48 -0.70 1.00 9.22
CA ARG A 48 0.37 1.37 10.16
C ARG A 48 -0.17 1.62 11.56
N TRP A 49 -1.27 2.36 11.69
CA TRP A 49 -1.94 2.61 12.97
C TRP A 49 -2.50 1.33 13.59
N GLU A 50 -3.12 0.45 12.79
CA GLU A 50 -3.62 -0.84 13.26
C GLU A 50 -2.47 -1.71 13.77
N ARG A 51 -1.35 -1.77 13.04
CA ARG A 51 -0.14 -2.50 13.43
C ARG A 51 0.51 -1.91 14.68
N SER A 52 0.60 -0.58 14.80
CA SER A 52 1.22 0.06 15.99
C SER A 52 0.48 -0.22 17.29
N LYS A 53 -0.81 -0.56 17.23
CA LYS A 53 -1.58 -1.03 18.39
C LYS A 53 -1.29 -2.49 18.74
N ALA A 54 -0.87 -3.30 17.76
CA ALA A 54 -0.68 -4.74 17.89
C ALA A 54 0.77 -5.12 18.28
N VAL A 55 1.77 -4.30 17.93
CA VAL A 55 3.19 -4.54 18.27
C VAL A 55 3.69 -3.62 19.37
N ALA A 56 4.63 -4.13 20.16
CA ALA A 56 5.32 -3.35 21.19
C ALA A 56 6.07 -2.15 20.58
N PRO A 57 6.19 -1.03 21.33
CA PRO A 57 6.94 0.15 20.91
C PRO A 57 8.37 -0.23 20.46
N GLY A 58 8.78 0.23 19.27
CA GLY A 58 10.13 -0.03 18.72
C GLY A 58 10.20 -1.10 17.63
N THR A 59 9.09 -1.77 17.30
CA THR A 59 9.03 -2.72 16.18
C THR A 59 9.04 -1.98 14.83
N PHE A 60 9.77 -2.53 13.84
CA PHE A 60 10.10 -1.95 12.54
C PHE A 60 9.02 -1.01 11.96
N ALA A 61 9.37 0.27 11.80
CA ALA A 61 8.48 1.24 11.19
C ALA A 61 8.38 0.97 9.68
N LEU A 62 7.18 0.66 9.21
CA LEU A 62 6.86 0.72 7.78
C LEU A 62 7.29 2.09 7.24
N ASN A 63 7.83 2.20 6.04
CA ASN A 63 8.18 3.49 5.43
C ASN A 63 7.30 3.75 4.21
N ASP A 64 7.03 5.01 3.90
CA ASP A 64 6.04 5.35 2.85
C ASP A 64 6.54 5.08 1.42
N ILE A 65 7.79 4.63 1.26
CA ILE A 65 8.48 4.49 -0.04
C ILE A 65 7.84 3.46 -0.98
N TYR A 66 7.02 2.54 -0.44
CA TYR A 66 6.38 1.48 -1.22
C TYR A 66 4.91 1.75 -1.58
N THR A 67 4.31 2.83 -1.06
CA THR A 67 2.89 3.18 -1.29
C THR A 67 2.54 3.26 -2.78
N SER A 68 3.41 3.82 -3.61
CA SER A 68 3.19 3.94 -5.05
C SER A 68 3.28 2.60 -5.81
N ARG A 69 3.99 1.61 -5.26
CA ARG A 69 4.06 0.26 -5.83
C ARG A 69 2.87 -0.57 -5.43
N TYR A 70 2.47 -0.48 -4.17
CA TYR A 70 1.22 -1.09 -3.71
C TYR A 70 0.00 -0.52 -4.44
N ALA A 71 -0.01 0.75 -4.82
CA ALA A 71 -1.08 1.29 -5.65
C ALA A 71 -1.17 0.65 -7.04
N ARG A 72 -0.01 0.37 -7.66
CA ARG A 72 0.04 -0.35 -8.94
C ARG A 72 -0.34 -1.83 -8.77
N GLU A 73 0.09 -2.47 -7.69
CA GLU A 73 -0.24 -3.86 -7.38
C GLU A 73 -1.76 -4.05 -7.18
N LEU A 74 -2.41 -3.16 -6.42
CA LEU A 74 -3.86 -3.20 -6.22
C LEU A 74 -4.62 -3.03 -7.54
N VAL A 75 -4.20 -2.10 -8.39
CA VAL A 75 -4.80 -1.93 -9.73
C VAL A 75 -4.51 -3.13 -10.64
N SER A 76 -3.33 -3.75 -10.54
CA SER A 76 -2.99 -4.93 -11.31
C SER A 76 -3.85 -6.15 -10.93
N ARG A 77 -4.18 -6.29 -9.64
CA ARG A 77 -5.04 -7.36 -9.12
C ARG A 77 -6.53 -7.09 -9.33
N HIS A 78 -6.92 -5.81 -9.25
CA HIS A 78 -8.30 -5.34 -9.39
C HIS A 78 -8.36 -4.22 -10.43
N PRO A 79 -8.34 -4.57 -11.74
CA PRO A 79 -8.40 -3.57 -12.82
C PRO A 79 -9.63 -2.65 -12.73
N GLU A 80 -10.73 -3.11 -12.15
CA GLU A 80 -11.94 -2.34 -11.88
C GLU A 80 -11.74 -1.19 -10.88
N TRP A 81 -10.68 -1.22 -10.07
CA TRP A 81 -10.34 -0.15 -9.14
C TRP A 81 -9.48 0.96 -9.78
N ALA A 82 -8.94 0.72 -10.98
CA ALA A 82 -8.09 1.68 -11.68
C ALA A 82 -8.69 3.10 -11.80
N PRO A 83 -9.99 3.28 -12.10
CA PRO A 83 -10.59 4.62 -12.19
C PRO A 83 -10.70 5.35 -10.85
N TYR A 84 -10.56 4.63 -9.73
CA TYR A 84 -10.85 5.11 -8.38
C TYR A 84 -9.61 5.25 -7.51
N ILE A 85 -8.51 4.57 -7.87
CA ILE A 85 -7.23 4.65 -7.16
C ILE A 85 -6.38 5.78 -7.73
N GLU A 86 -5.98 6.71 -6.86
CA GLU A 86 -5.09 7.80 -7.24
C GLU A 86 -3.65 7.31 -7.40
N LEU A 87 -3.26 7.03 -8.64
CA LEU A 87 -1.86 6.84 -9.00
C LEU A 87 -1.20 8.22 -9.09
N ARG A 88 -0.36 8.57 -8.11
CA ARG A 88 0.48 9.77 -8.25
C ARG A 88 1.34 9.62 -9.50
N GLU A 89 1.21 10.56 -10.43
CA GLU A 89 2.23 10.75 -11.45
C GLU A 89 3.56 11.00 -10.74
N LEU A 90 4.56 10.16 -11.03
CA LEU A 90 5.93 10.44 -10.66
C LEU A 90 6.33 11.67 -11.46
N ARG A 91 6.18 12.87 -10.89
CA ARG A 91 6.80 14.06 -11.44
C ARG A 91 8.30 13.83 -11.36
N ALA A 92 8.90 13.50 -12.51
CA ALA A 92 10.34 13.65 -12.69
C ALA A 92 10.64 15.14 -12.49
N ALA A 93 11.44 15.44 -11.47
CA ALA A 93 12.06 16.76 -11.30
C ALA A 93 13.35 16.79 -12.11
#